data_AF-X1MS11-F1
#
_entry.id   AF-X1MS11-F1
#
_cell.length_a   1.000
_cell.length_b   1.000
_cell.length_c   1.000
_cell.angle_alpha   90.00
_cell.angle_beta   90.00
_cell.angle_gamma   90.00
#
_symmetry.space_group_name_H-M   'P 1'
#
loop_
_entity.id
_entity.type
_entity.pdbx_description
1 polymer ?
#
loop_
_entity_poly.entity_id
_entity_poly.type
_entity_poly.pdbx_seq_one_letter_code
_entity_poly.pdbx_strand_id
1 'polypeptide(L)'
;MTIFLASQLLPGVLLVGPYFKMLTFIKLYDTRIGLIVAQTTITLPFSVWMLKSFIDTVPVEIDQAAMVDGASRWQAFFKVVLPLIAPGIVATTIFAFLLAWGDLLWALCLLSSPSLKTVTLGITELVGQFRIRWAELMGASIIASLPCVILYLFLQSALTRGFTAGAVKQ
;
A
#
# COMPACT_ATOMS: atom_id res chain seq x y z
N MET A 1 -8.27 -12.40 -12.38
CA MET A 1 -7.61 -12.43 -11.04
C MET A 1 -6.37 -13.32 -11.04
N THR A 2 -6.44 -14.53 -11.59
CA THR A 2 -5.32 -15.50 -11.63
C THR A 2 -4.05 -14.93 -12.27
N ILE A 3 -4.16 -14.16 -13.37
CA ILE A 3 -3.01 -13.51 -14.02
C ILE A 3 -2.36 -12.43 -13.13
N PHE A 4 -3.16 -11.68 -12.36
CA PHE A 4 -2.64 -10.67 -11.42
C PHE A 4 -1.89 -11.31 -10.26
N LEU A 5 -2.38 -12.43 -9.72
CA LEU A 5 -1.66 -13.14 -8.66
C LEU A 5 -0.45 -13.91 -9.20
N ALA A 6 -0.52 -14.41 -10.44
CA ALA A 6 0.61 -15.08 -11.09
C ALA A 6 1.81 -14.13 -11.28
N SER A 7 1.59 -12.82 -11.47
CA SER A 7 2.71 -11.86 -11.55
C SER A 7 3.47 -11.69 -10.23
N GLN A 8 2.85 -12.05 -9.08
CA GLN A 8 3.51 -12.05 -7.76
C GLN A 8 4.36 -13.30 -7.50
N LEU A 9 4.28 -14.32 -8.37
CA LEU A 9 5.18 -15.48 -8.27
C LEU A 9 6.62 -15.12 -8.62
N LEU A 10 6.83 -14.01 -9.35
CA LEU A 10 8.14 -13.44 -9.59
C LEU A 10 8.59 -12.68 -8.33
N PRO A 11 9.76 -13.03 -7.75
CA PRO A 11 10.31 -12.26 -6.66
C PRO A 11 10.52 -10.80 -7.07
N GLY A 12 9.97 -9.85 -6.31
CA GLY A 12 10.04 -8.42 -6.62
C GLY A 12 11.48 -7.92 -6.85
N VAL A 13 12.47 -8.48 -6.15
CA VAL A 13 13.89 -8.17 -6.34
C VAL A 13 14.37 -8.33 -7.78
N LEU A 14 13.82 -9.28 -8.55
CA LEU A 14 14.20 -9.50 -9.95
C LEU A 14 13.77 -8.33 -10.86
N LEU A 15 12.76 -7.58 -10.44
CA LEU A 15 12.23 -6.45 -11.21
C LEU A 15 13.05 -5.17 -11.01
N VAL A 16 13.92 -5.09 -10.01
CA VAL A 16 14.70 -3.88 -9.70
C VAL A 16 15.56 -3.44 -10.89
N GLY A 17 16.30 -4.36 -11.51
CA GLY A 17 17.16 -4.07 -12.66
C GLY A 17 16.39 -3.55 -13.90
N PRO A 18 15.32 -4.23 -14.33
CA PRO A 18 14.42 -3.72 -15.36
C PRO A 18 13.84 -2.33 -15.04
N TYR A 19 13.41 -2.10 -13.80
CA TYR A 19 12.87 -0.81 -13.37
C TYR A 19 13.93 0.28 -13.39
N PHE A 20 15.15 0.00 -12.94
CA PHE A 20 16.26 0.94 -13.03
C PHE A 20 16.49 1.40 -14.48
N LYS A 21 16.54 0.45 -15.43
CA LYS A 21 16.68 0.77 -16.86
C LYS A 21 15.51 1.59 -17.39
N MET A 22 14.28 1.18 -17.05
CA MET A 22 13.05 1.86 -17.50
C MET A 22 12.97 3.29 -16.96
N LEU A 23 13.14 3.48 -15.64
CA LEU A 23 13.08 4.78 -14.99
C LEU A 23 14.19 5.71 -15.48
N THR A 24 15.38 5.18 -15.76
CA THR A 24 16.46 5.96 -16.38
C THR A 24 16.08 6.43 -17.78
N PHE A 25 15.52 5.53 -18.60
CA PHE A 25 15.09 5.86 -19.97
C PHE A 25 14.01 6.97 -19.99
N ILE A 26 13.04 6.91 -19.07
CA ILE A 26 11.98 7.92 -18.97
C ILE A 26 12.34 9.12 -18.06
N LYS A 27 13.61 9.24 -17.63
CA LYS A 27 14.12 10.34 -16.78
C LYS A 27 13.42 10.50 -15.42
N LEU A 28 12.98 9.38 -14.83
CA LEU A 28 12.43 9.31 -13.48
C LEU A 28 13.34 8.57 -12.48
N TYR A 29 14.54 8.19 -12.90
CA TYR A 29 15.57 7.66 -11.99
C TYR A 29 15.99 8.72 -10.96
N ASP A 30 16.28 8.29 -9.74
CA ASP A 30 16.63 9.16 -8.61
C ASP A 30 15.56 10.25 -8.35
N THR A 31 14.29 9.86 -8.39
CA THR A 31 13.16 10.73 -8.05
C THR A 31 12.17 10.02 -7.14
N ARG A 32 11.46 10.79 -6.30
CA ARG A 32 10.36 10.25 -5.46
C ARG A 32 9.26 9.65 -6.31
N ILE A 33 8.95 10.26 -7.45
CA ILE A 33 7.91 9.80 -8.38
C ILE A 33 8.28 8.44 -8.95
N GLY A 34 9.54 8.25 -9.39
CA GLY A 34 10.04 6.97 -9.88
C GLY A 34 9.91 5.86 -8.84
N LEU A 35 10.27 6.15 -7.58
CA LEU A 35 10.10 5.20 -6.48
C LEU A 35 8.62 4.88 -6.21
N ILE A 36 7.74 5.90 -6.18
CA ILE A 36 6.29 5.70 -5.98
C ILE A 36 5.70 4.78 -7.05
N VAL A 37 6.06 4.99 -8.32
CA VAL A 37 5.58 4.16 -9.43
C VAL A 37 6.04 2.72 -9.26
N ALA A 38 7.33 2.50 -8.95
CA ALA A 38 7.88 1.17 -8.73
C ALA A 38 7.19 0.43 -7.58
N GLN A 39 7.05 1.10 -6.44
CA GLN A 39 6.37 0.55 -5.26
C GLN A 39 4.89 0.24 -5.55
N THR A 40 4.21 1.13 -6.28
CA THR A 40 2.82 0.90 -6.67
C THR A 40 2.68 -0.37 -7.49
N THR A 41 3.54 -0.61 -8.48
CA THR A 41 3.42 -1.81 -9.33
C THR A 41 3.54 -3.12 -8.56
N ILE A 42 4.38 -3.17 -7.52
CA ILE A 42 4.57 -4.37 -6.71
C ILE A 42 3.41 -4.58 -5.75
N THR A 43 2.87 -3.50 -5.21
CA THR A 43 1.83 -3.55 -4.19
C THR A 43 0.44 -3.74 -4.80
N LEU A 44 0.25 -3.32 -6.06
CA LEU A 44 -1.05 -3.26 -6.73
C LEU A 44 -1.73 -4.63 -6.90
N PRO A 45 -1.06 -5.72 -7.34
CA PRO A 45 -1.75 -6.99 -7.58
C PRO A 45 -2.43 -7.56 -6.33
N PHE A 46 -1.74 -7.54 -5.20
CA PHE A 46 -2.33 -7.99 -3.93
C PHE A 46 -3.37 -7.01 -3.40
N SER A 47 -3.14 -5.69 -3.55
CA SER A 47 -4.10 -4.67 -3.15
C SER A 47 -5.43 -4.78 -3.92
N VAL A 48 -5.37 -5.02 -5.23
CA VAL A 48 -6.55 -5.25 -6.08
C VAL A 48 -7.26 -6.54 -5.69
N TRP A 49 -6.50 -7.60 -5.42
CA TRP A 49 -7.09 -8.87 -4.95
C TRP A 49 -7.81 -8.68 -3.62
N MET A 50 -7.20 -7.98 -2.68
CA MET A 50 -7.80 -7.73 -1.38
C MET A 50 -9.04 -6.84 -1.48
N LEU A 51 -8.99 -5.73 -2.24
CA LEU A 51 -10.19 -4.91 -2.47
C LEU A 51 -11.31 -5.69 -3.16
N LYS A 52 -10.97 -6.55 -4.13
CA LYS A 52 -11.98 -7.39 -4.80
C LYS A 52 -12.65 -8.34 -3.81
N SER A 53 -11.92 -8.96 -2.88
CA SER A 53 -12.54 -9.87 -1.91
C SER A 53 -13.58 -9.17 -1.04
N PHE A 54 -13.38 -7.89 -0.70
CA PHE A 54 -14.39 -7.09 -0.01
C PHE A 54 -15.55 -6.69 -0.93
N ILE A 55 -15.28 -6.30 -2.17
CA ILE A 55 -16.33 -5.97 -3.15
C ILE A 55 -17.25 -7.18 -3.39
N ASP A 56 -16.68 -8.38 -3.51
CA ASP A 56 -17.44 -9.62 -3.74
C ASP A 56 -18.39 -9.97 -2.58
N THR A 57 -18.20 -9.38 -1.38
CA THR A 57 -19.14 -9.57 -0.26
C THR A 57 -20.40 -8.72 -0.37
N VAL A 58 -20.41 -7.69 -1.22
CA VAL A 58 -21.57 -6.82 -1.43
C VAL A 58 -22.52 -7.51 -2.42
N PRO A 59 -23.76 -7.83 -2.02
CA PRO A 59 -24.74 -8.45 -2.91
C PRO A 59 -25.04 -7.54 -4.12
N VAL A 60 -25.14 -8.13 -5.31
CA VAL A 60 -25.37 -7.39 -6.56
C VAL A 60 -26.71 -6.65 -6.55
N GLU A 61 -27.67 -7.13 -5.76
CA GLU A 61 -28.99 -6.55 -5.58
C GLU A 61 -28.93 -5.15 -4.98
N ILE A 62 -27.90 -4.83 -4.17
CA ILE A 62 -27.71 -3.49 -3.58
C ILE A 62 -27.37 -2.46 -4.67
N ASP A 63 -26.49 -2.83 -5.61
CA ASP A 63 -26.13 -1.98 -6.75
C ASP A 63 -27.34 -1.77 -7.68
N GLN A 64 -28.09 -2.85 -7.95
CA GLN A 64 -29.30 -2.79 -8.76
C GLN A 64 -30.41 -1.95 -8.13
N ALA A 65 -30.63 -2.08 -6.82
CA ALA A 65 -31.61 -1.28 -6.09
C ALA A 65 -31.30 0.23 -6.19
N ALA A 66 -30.03 0.61 -6.01
CA ALA A 66 -29.60 2.00 -6.17
C ALA A 66 -29.87 2.53 -7.58
N MET A 67 -29.70 1.69 -8.62
CA MET A 67 -29.99 2.07 -9.99
C MET A 67 -31.49 2.19 -10.27
N VAL A 68 -32.33 1.36 -9.65
CA VAL A 68 -33.81 1.50 -9.70
C VAL A 68 -34.25 2.81 -9.05
N ASP A 69 -33.56 3.25 -7.98
CA ASP A 69 -33.77 4.54 -7.32
C ASP A 69 -33.23 5.75 -8.12
N GLY A 70 -32.76 5.52 -9.36
CA GLY A 70 -32.32 6.57 -10.28
C GLY A 70 -30.82 6.91 -10.19
N ALA A 71 -30.02 6.15 -9.45
CA ALA A 71 -28.57 6.33 -9.45
C ALA A 71 -27.96 5.83 -10.77
N SER A 72 -27.03 6.60 -11.34
CA SER A 72 -26.15 6.08 -12.39
C SER A 72 -25.19 5.03 -11.83
N ARG A 73 -24.60 4.18 -12.67
CA ARG A 73 -23.62 3.15 -12.25
C ARG A 73 -22.47 3.73 -11.41
N TRP A 74 -21.96 4.90 -11.79
CA TRP A 74 -20.91 5.58 -11.03
C TRP A 74 -21.43 6.09 -9.68
N GLN A 75 -22.67 6.60 -9.63
CA GLN A 75 -23.27 7.04 -8.37
C GLN A 75 -23.53 5.85 -7.43
N ALA A 76 -24.03 4.73 -7.94
CA ALA A 76 -24.24 3.52 -7.16
C ALA A 76 -22.90 2.99 -6.58
N PHE A 77 -21.83 2.97 -7.39
CA PHE A 77 -20.50 2.63 -6.90
C PHE A 77 -20.02 3.57 -5.80
N PHE A 78 -19.94 4.89 -6.03
CA PHE A 78 -19.34 5.83 -5.08
C PHE A 78 -20.19 6.10 -3.84
N LYS A 79 -21.52 6.07 -3.96
CA LYS A 79 -22.44 6.41 -2.86
C LYS A 79 -22.91 5.19 -2.07
N VAL A 80 -22.91 4.00 -2.67
CA VAL A 80 -23.47 2.80 -2.04
C VAL A 80 -22.41 1.73 -1.83
N VAL A 81 -21.73 1.28 -2.89
CA VAL A 81 -20.75 0.18 -2.78
C VAL A 81 -19.49 0.62 -2.03
N LEU A 82 -18.94 1.79 -2.35
CA LEU A 82 -17.66 2.26 -1.79
C LEU A 82 -17.69 2.44 -0.26
N PRO A 83 -18.74 3.04 0.35
CA PRO A 83 -18.86 3.10 1.81
C PRO A 83 -19.02 1.72 2.47
N LEU A 84 -19.70 0.77 1.82
CA LEU A 84 -19.88 -0.59 2.36
C LEU A 84 -18.57 -1.36 2.44
N ILE A 85 -17.67 -1.16 1.48
CA ILE A 85 -16.34 -1.80 1.46
C ILE A 85 -15.26 -0.98 2.20
N ALA A 86 -15.64 0.09 2.92
CA ALA A 86 -14.69 0.93 3.66
C ALA A 86 -13.70 0.15 4.57
N PRO A 87 -14.10 -0.94 5.27
CA PRO A 87 -13.17 -1.77 6.04
C PRO A 87 -12.10 -2.41 5.15
N GLY A 88 -12.48 -2.83 3.94
CA GLY A 88 -11.55 -3.40 2.96
C GLY A 88 -10.59 -2.39 2.38
N ILE A 89 -11.04 -1.16 2.15
CA ILE A 89 -10.18 -0.04 1.75
C ILE A 89 -9.14 0.20 2.84
N VAL A 90 -9.56 0.28 4.10
CA VAL A 90 -8.67 0.52 5.23
C VAL A 90 -7.63 -0.59 5.37
N ALA A 91 -8.05 -1.86 5.35
CA ALA A 91 -7.12 -2.99 5.40
C ALA A 91 -6.09 -2.91 4.26
N THR A 92 -6.53 -2.54 3.05
CA THR A 92 -5.66 -2.41 1.88
C THR A 92 -4.70 -1.24 1.98
N THR A 93 -5.15 -0.10 2.48
CA THR A 93 -4.28 1.04 2.74
C THR A 93 -3.22 0.73 3.77
N ILE A 94 -3.56 0.06 4.88
CA ILE A 94 -2.60 -0.34 5.91
C ILE A 94 -1.57 -1.30 5.33
N PHE A 95 -2.01 -2.34 4.62
CA PHE A 95 -1.13 -3.30 3.94
C PHE A 95 -0.15 -2.58 3.01
N ALA A 96 -0.66 -1.76 2.10
CA ALA A 96 0.15 -1.08 1.10
C ALA A 96 1.12 -0.09 1.73
N PHE A 97 0.67 0.64 2.75
CA PHE A 97 1.52 1.57 3.50
C PHE A 97 2.66 0.86 4.21
N LEU A 98 2.38 -0.22 4.95
CA LEU A 98 3.41 -0.95 5.70
C LEU A 98 4.48 -1.53 4.76
N LEU A 99 4.04 -2.08 3.62
CA LEU A 99 4.95 -2.62 2.62
C LEU A 99 5.81 -1.52 1.99
N ALA A 100 5.22 -0.38 1.64
CA ALA A 100 5.96 0.72 1.03
C ALA A 100 6.88 1.47 2.01
N TRP A 101 6.43 1.65 3.25
CA TRP A 101 7.15 2.38 4.31
C TRP A 101 8.39 1.61 4.78
N GLY A 102 8.25 0.30 4.94
CA GLY A 102 9.33 -0.58 5.37
C GLY A 102 10.29 -1.01 4.25
N ASP A 103 10.07 -0.58 3.00
CA ASP A 103 10.91 -1.04 1.90
C ASP A 103 12.31 -0.40 1.94
N LEU A 104 13.30 -1.28 1.94
CA LEU A 104 14.71 -0.92 1.82
C LEU A 104 15.24 -1.12 0.42
N LEU A 105 14.88 -2.23 -0.23
CA LEU A 105 15.54 -2.69 -1.44
C LEU A 105 15.32 -1.74 -2.61
N TRP A 106 14.08 -1.31 -2.85
CA TRP A 106 13.76 -0.40 -3.95
C TRP A 106 14.29 1.00 -3.68
N ALA A 107 14.21 1.46 -2.43
CA ALA A 107 14.81 2.72 -2.03
C ALA A 107 16.33 2.73 -2.27
N LEU A 108 17.04 1.67 -1.85
CA LEU A 108 18.48 1.53 -2.02
C LEU A 108 18.91 1.50 -3.48
N CYS A 109 18.12 0.85 -4.35
CA CYS A 109 18.50 0.67 -5.75
C CYS A 109 18.05 1.81 -6.68
N LEU A 110 17.00 2.56 -6.33
CA LEU A 110 16.44 3.61 -7.20
C LEU A 110 16.76 5.04 -6.75
N LEU A 111 17.22 5.24 -5.52
CA LEU A 111 17.59 6.54 -4.98
C LEU A 111 19.10 6.63 -4.75
N SER A 112 19.73 7.63 -5.36
CA SER A 112 21.15 7.95 -5.19
C SER A 112 21.35 9.24 -4.40
N SER A 113 20.45 10.22 -4.56
CA SER A 113 20.57 11.52 -3.91
C SER A 113 20.28 11.43 -2.41
N PRO A 114 21.17 11.91 -1.52
CA PRO A 114 20.96 11.90 -0.07
C PRO A 114 19.67 12.59 0.39
N SER A 115 19.23 13.63 -0.32
CA SER A 115 18.00 14.38 -0.04
C SER A 115 16.70 13.62 -0.32
N LEU A 116 16.79 12.49 -1.02
CA LEU A 116 15.64 11.66 -1.41
C LEU A 116 15.50 10.40 -0.56
N LYS A 117 16.50 10.07 0.26
CA LYS A 117 16.53 8.83 1.06
C LYS A 117 15.26 8.67 1.88
N THR A 118 14.72 7.45 1.87
CA THR A 118 13.64 7.06 2.76
C THR A 118 14.17 6.89 4.19
N VAL A 119 13.28 6.91 5.17
CA VAL A 119 13.64 6.69 6.58
C VAL A 119 14.34 5.34 6.75
N THR A 120 13.79 4.29 6.14
CA THR A 120 14.36 2.93 6.16
C THR A 120 15.77 2.90 5.58
N LEU A 121 16.01 3.56 4.44
CA LEU A 121 17.34 3.67 3.85
C LEU A 121 18.30 4.46 4.76
N GLY A 122 17.87 5.58 5.33
CA GLY A 122 18.68 6.38 6.25
C GLY A 122 19.08 5.63 7.52
N ILE A 123 18.20 4.79 8.07
CA ILE A 123 18.51 3.94 9.23
C ILE A 123 19.63 2.95 8.93
N THR A 124 19.72 2.43 7.70
CA THR A 124 20.79 1.49 7.35
C THR A 124 22.19 2.11 7.39
N GLU A 125 22.30 3.43 7.23
CA GLU A 125 23.58 4.14 7.33
C GLU A 125 24.12 4.23 8.77
N LEU A 126 23.29 3.88 9.76
CA LEU A 126 23.66 3.79 11.17
C LEU A 126 24.42 2.49 11.47
N VAL A 127 24.38 1.53 10.54
CA VAL A 127 25.08 0.25 10.58
C VAL A 127 26.29 0.33 9.64
N GLY A 128 27.43 0.79 10.17
CA GLY A 128 28.68 0.82 9.42
C GLY A 128 29.42 -0.52 9.46
N GLN A 129 30.37 -0.70 8.55
CA GLN A 129 31.20 -1.92 8.44
C GLN A 129 31.97 -2.26 9.73
N PHE A 130 32.44 -1.26 10.46
CA PHE A 130 33.29 -1.43 11.65
C PHE A 130 32.63 -0.97 12.96
N ARG A 131 31.53 -0.22 12.88
CA ARG A 131 30.85 0.34 14.05
C ARG A 131 29.37 0.56 13.78
N ILE A 132 28.55 0.15 14.74
CA ILE A 132 27.11 0.41 14.76
C ILE A 132 26.83 1.55 15.74
N ARG A 133 26.06 2.55 15.30
CA ARG A 133 25.63 3.68 16.14
C ARG A 133 24.35 3.32 16.89
N TRP A 134 24.44 2.43 17.88
CA TRP A 134 23.28 1.83 18.55
C TRP A 134 22.26 2.84 19.10
N ALA A 135 22.71 3.90 19.77
CA ALA A 135 21.83 4.91 20.33
C ALA A 135 20.99 5.63 19.25
N GLU A 136 21.65 6.01 18.15
CA GLU A 136 20.99 6.66 17.02
C GLU A 136 20.08 5.70 16.25
N LEU A 137 20.52 4.44 16.09
CA LEU A 137 19.73 3.39 15.45
C LEU A 137 18.43 3.11 16.19
N MET A 138 18.50 2.94 17.51
CA MET A 138 17.31 2.73 18.34
C MET A 138 16.39 3.96 18.32
N GLY A 139 16.95 5.16 18.46
CA GLY A 139 16.17 6.41 18.38
C GLY A 139 15.46 6.58 17.04
N ALA A 140 16.19 6.39 15.93
CA ALA A 140 15.63 6.49 14.59
C ALA A 140 14.58 5.40 14.32
N SER A 141 14.76 4.18 14.83
CA SER A 141 13.79 3.08 14.68
C SER A 141 12.47 3.40 15.38
N ILE A 142 12.51 3.99 16.58
CA ILE A 142 11.31 4.43 17.29
C ILE A 142 10.58 5.48 16.47
N ILE A 143 11.28 6.52 16.00
CA ILE A 143 10.69 7.57 15.17
C ILE A 143 10.10 7.00 13.89
N ALA A 144 10.78 6.06 13.24
CA ALA A 144 10.32 5.41 12.01
C ALA A 144 9.07 4.56 12.21
N SER A 145 8.86 4.03 13.41
CA SER A 145 7.66 3.24 13.75
C SER A 145 6.42 4.11 14.02
N LEU A 146 6.61 5.38 14.43
CA LEU A 146 5.50 6.27 14.80
C LEU A 146 4.48 6.48 13.68
N PRO A 147 4.87 6.75 12.41
CA PRO A 147 3.89 6.89 11.33
C PRO A 147 3.00 5.67 11.13
N CYS A 148 3.55 4.46 11.27
CA CYS A 148 2.77 3.22 11.20
C CYS A 148 1.73 3.14 12.32
N VAL A 149 2.14 3.43 13.55
CA VAL A 149 1.24 3.43 14.72
C VAL A 149 0.16 4.49 14.57
N ILE A 150 0.54 5.71 14.18
CA ILE A 150 -0.40 6.82 13.97
C ILE A 150 -1.43 6.46 12.90
N LEU A 151 -0.97 5.97 11.75
CA LEU A 151 -1.86 5.54 10.66
C LEU A 151 -2.85 4.46 11.15
N TYR A 152 -2.35 3.45 11.86
CA TYR A 152 -3.19 2.41 12.42
C TYR A 152 -4.24 2.98 13.39
N LEU A 153 -3.85 3.87 14.31
CA LEU A 153 -4.77 4.47 15.29
C LEU A 153 -5.88 5.31 14.64
N PHE A 154 -5.58 6.00 13.54
CA PHE A 154 -6.60 6.74 12.79
C PHE A 154 -7.55 5.82 12.02
N LEU A 155 -7.03 4.72 11.47
CA LEU A 155 -7.79 3.85 10.58
C LEU A 155 -8.52 2.70 11.29
N GLN A 156 -8.09 2.29 12.50
CA GLN A 156 -8.68 1.17 13.26
C GLN A 156 -10.20 1.33 13.50
N SER A 157 -10.68 2.58 13.60
CA SER A 157 -12.10 2.86 13.86
C SER A 157 -13.01 2.49 12.68
N ALA A 158 -12.49 2.49 11.46
CA ALA A 158 -13.22 2.06 10.27
C ALA A 158 -13.26 0.52 10.15
N LEU A 159 -12.26 -0.18 10.70
CA LEU A 159 -12.25 -1.65 10.76
C LEU A 159 -13.34 -2.16 11.71
N THR A 160 -13.48 -1.56 12.90
CA THR A 160 -14.46 -2.02 13.90
C THR A 160 -15.91 -1.79 13.49
N ARG A 161 -16.22 -0.67 12.83
CA ARG A 161 -17.58 -0.38 12.31
C ARG A 161 -18.02 -1.36 11.21
N GLY A 162 -17.07 -1.87 10.42
CA GLY A 162 -17.33 -2.87 9.38
C GLY A 162 -17.83 -4.20 9.91
N PHE A 163 -17.22 -4.69 10.99
CA PHE A 163 -17.62 -5.94 11.63
C PHE A 163 -19.00 -5.85 12.27
N THR A 164 -19.41 -4.67 12.76
CA THR A 164 -20.73 -4.49 13.40
C THR A 164 -21.87 -4.36 12.40
N ALA A 165 -21.63 -3.82 11.20
CA ALA A 165 -22.67 -3.67 10.17
C ALA A 165 -23.07 -5.01 9.53
N GLY A 166 -22.15 -5.98 9.46
CA GLY A 166 -22.43 -7.34 8.96
C GLY A 166 -22.98 -8.32 10.02
N ALA A 167 -22.93 -7.96 11.31
CA ALA A 167 -23.42 -8.81 12.40
C ALA A 167 -24.95 -8.81 12.54
N VAL A 168 -25.66 -7.96 11.81
CA VAL A 168 -27.13 -7.97 11.71
C VAL A 168 -27.54 -8.71 10.43
N LYS A 169 -27.34 -10.04 10.43
CA LYS A 169 -28.09 -10.97 9.58
C LYS A 169 -28.48 -12.19 10.42
N GLN A 170 -29.62 -12.06 11.09
CA GLN A 170 -30.65 -13.08 11.17
C GLN A 170 -31.84 -12.57 10.36
#